data_AF-A0A973E321-F1
#
_entry.id   AF-A0A973E321-F1
#
_cell.length_a   1.000
_cell.length_b   1.000
_cell.length_c   1.000
_cell.angle_alpha   90.00
_cell.angle_beta   90.00
_cell.angle_gamma   90.00
#
_symmetry.space_group_name_H-M   'P 1'
#
loop_
_entity.id
_entity.type
_entity.pdbx_description
1 polymer ?
#
loop_
_entity_poly.entity_id
_entity_poly.type
_entity_poly.pdbx_seq_one_letter_code
_entity_poly.pdbx_strand_id
1 'polypeptide(L)'
;MAHVKPIKPLKTPVSVTANLLLKGLTVYLAPDGTWSANIADAAIAEDLAQEAVLLALANVTVKTQYVVGAYSFAVELVNGKATPIGMREIIRAKRLPTIVPDGLTPKPEWENQFTAANADSDNSASSDNVAKSNESKRSENV
;
A
#
# COMPACT_ATOMS: atom_id res chain seq x y z
N MET A 1 25.52 45.49 -10.17
CA MET A 1 25.11 44.53 -9.12
C MET A 1 24.14 43.54 -9.74
N ALA A 2 24.55 42.28 -9.91
CA ALA A 2 23.69 41.26 -10.53
C ALA A 2 22.46 41.02 -9.64
N HIS A 3 21.26 41.24 -10.18
CA HIS A 3 20.02 40.90 -9.49
C HIS A 3 19.89 39.38 -9.44
N VAL A 4 19.99 38.79 -8.25
CA VAL A 4 19.68 37.37 -8.03
C VAL A 4 18.19 37.20 -8.21
N LYS A 5 17.79 36.40 -9.21
CA LYS A 5 16.38 36.07 -9.46
C LYS A 5 15.89 35.17 -8.30
N PRO A 6 14.75 35.46 -7.67
CA PRO A 6 14.26 34.66 -6.55
C PRO A 6 13.91 33.24 -7.00
N ILE A 7 14.29 32.24 -6.18
CA ILE A 7 13.99 30.83 -6.43
C ILE A 7 12.52 30.59 -6.12
N LYS A 8 11.81 29.93 -7.05
CA LYS A 8 10.38 29.64 -6.90
C LYS A 8 10.17 28.41 -6.00
N PRO A 9 9.45 28.55 -4.87
CA PRO A 9 9.14 27.41 -4.01
C PRO A 9 8.12 26.49 -4.67
N LEU A 10 8.17 25.21 -4.31
CA LEU A 10 7.16 24.23 -4.69
C LEU A 10 5.94 24.35 -3.77
N LYS A 11 4.75 24.11 -4.33
CA LYS A 11 3.52 24.04 -3.53
C LYS A 11 3.51 22.82 -2.59
N THR A 12 4.24 21.77 -2.96
CA THR A 12 4.40 20.55 -2.20
C THR A 12 5.82 20.05 -2.42
N PRO A 13 6.58 19.70 -1.36
CA PRO A 13 7.91 19.14 -1.51
C PRO A 13 7.90 17.89 -2.39
N VAL A 14 9.02 17.61 -3.03
CA VAL A 14 9.17 16.45 -3.91
C VAL A 14 10.42 15.65 -3.57
N SER A 15 10.37 14.36 -3.87
CA SER A 15 11.54 13.46 -3.86
C SER A 15 11.66 12.76 -5.20
N VAL A 16 12.83 12.17 -5.49
CA VAL A 16 13.09 11.45 -6.73
C VAL A 16 13.09 9.94 -6.49
N THR A 17 12.36 9.21 -7.32
CA THR A 17 12.34 7.73 -7.33
C THR A 17 12.77 7.20 -8.69
N ALA A 18 13.24 5.96 -8.70
CA ALA A 18 13.57 5.19 -9.89
C ALA A 18 13.49 3.69 -9.57
N ASN A 19 13.74 2.84 -10.57
CA ASN A 19 13.94 1.40 -10.35
C ASN A 19 15.38 1.00 -10.64
N LEU A 20 15.98 0.18 -9.77
CA LEU A 20 17.27 -0.46 -10.07
C LEU A 20 17.11 -1.34 -11.30
N LEU A 21 17.98 -1.15 -12.30
CA LEU A 21 17.86 -1.87 -13.58
C LEU A 21 17.96 -3.39 -13.37
N LEU A 22 18.96 -3.85 -12.62
CA LEU A 22 19.23 -5.28 -12.45
C LEU A 22 18.25 -6.00 -11.51
N LYS A 23 17.59 -5.28 -10.60
CA LYS A 23 16.77 -5.88 -9.55
C LYS A 23 15.28 -5.55 -9.67
N GLY A 24 14.90 -4.60 -10.53
CA GLY A 24 13.53 -4.09 -10.62
C GLY A 24 13.03 -3.38 -9.36
N LEU A 25 13.88 -3.19 -8.35
CA LEU A 25 13.51 -2.65 -7.05
C LEU A 25 13.30 -1.13 -7.12
N THR A 26 12.17 -0.65 -6.61
CA THR A 26 11.96 0.80 -6.41
C THR A 26 12.94 1.33 -5.36
N VAL A 27 13.64 2.40 -5.75
CA VAL A 27 14.63 3.12 -4.92
C VAL A 27 14.37 4.62 -4.97
N TYR A 28 14.97 5.31 -4.01
CA TYR A 28 14.82 6.75 -3.78
C TYR A 28 16.19 7.39 -3.66
N LEU A 29 16.37 8.55 -4.29
CA LEU A 29 17.65 9.25 -4.30
C LEU A 29 17.89 9.88 -2.92
N ALA A 30 18.99 9.50 -2.27
CA ALA A 30 19.41 10.04 -0.97
C ALA A 30 20.19 11.35 -1.13
N PRO A 31 20.36 12.16 -0.06
CA PRO A 31 21.08 13.44 -0.11
C PRO A 31 22.54 13.35 -0.57
N ASP A 32 23.18 12.20 -0.36
CA ASP A 32 24.56 11.93 -0.78
C ASP A 32 24.68 11.47 -2.24
N GLY A 33 23.56 11.40 -2.97
CA GLY A 33 23.50 10.93 -4.35
C GLY A 33 23.48 9.42 -4.52
N THR A 34 23.43 8.66 -3.42
CA THR A 34 23.21 7.21 -3.46
C THR A 34 21.73 6.88 -3.59
N TRP A 35 21.42 5.59 -3.83
CA TRP A 35 20.05 5.11 -3.97
C TRP A 35 19.67 4.23 -2.78
N SER A 36 18.67 4.66 -1.99
CA SER A 36 18.12 3.89 -0.88
C SER A 36 16.86 3.13 -1.29
N ALA A 37 16.65 1.96 -0.68
CA ALA A 37 15.42 1.19 -0.79
C ALA A 37 14.31 1.72 0.15
N ASN A 38 14.63 2.67 1.03
CA ASN A 38 13.70 3.24 2.01
C ASN A 38 13.41 4.70 1.69
N ILE A 39 12.13 5.04 1.55
CA ILE A 39 11.69 6.41 1.23
C ILE A 39 12.09 7.42 2.32
N ALA A 40 12.19 6.97 3.57
CA ALA A 40 12.59 7.81 4.69
C ALA A 40 14.00 8.43 4.54
N ASP A 41 14.86 7.83 3.71
CA ASP A 41 16.22 8.29 3.48
C ASP A 41 16.33 9.21 2.25
N ALA A 42 15.21 9.47 1.57
CA ALA A 42 15.21 10.24 0.34
C ALA A 42 15.54 11.72 0.58
N ALA A 43 16.25 12.31 -0.37
CA ALA A 43 16.40 13.74 -0.48
C ALA A 43 15.05 14.41 -0.76
N ILE A 44 14.86 15.59 -0.19
CA ILE A 44 13.64 16.38 -0.30
C ILE A 44 14.01 17.70 -0.98
N ALA A 45 13.26 18.05 -2.02
CA ALA A 45 13.31 19.33 -2.68
C ALA A 45 12.08 20.15 -2.30
N GLU A 46 12.29 21.35 -1.76
CA GLU A 46 11.25 22.30 -1.38
C GLU A 46 11.03 23.39 -2.45
N ASP A 47 11.94 23.48 -3.42
CA ASP A 47 11.89 24.43 -4.51
C ASP A 47 12.30 23.82 -5.86
N LEU A 48 12.03 24.56 -6.95
CA LEU A 48 12.29 24.08 -8.31
C LEU A 48 13.79 23.92 -8.63
N ALA A 49 14.67 24.67 -7.96
CA ALA A 49 16.11 24.55 -8.20
C ALA A 49 16.64 23.26 -7.56
N GLN A 50 16.21 22.95 -6.35
CA GLN A 50 16.53 21.70 -5.66
C GLN A 50 15.98 20.49 -6.42
N GLU A 51 14.74 20.55 -6.90
CA GLU A 51 14.14 19.47 -7.71
C GLU A 51 14.99 19.20 -8.97
N ALA A 52 15.37 20.27 -9.69
CA ALA A 52 16.20 20.16 -10.88
C ALA A 52 17.58 19.56 -10.57
N VAL A 53 18.20 19.90 -9.44
CA VAL A 53 19.47 19.32 -8.98
C VAL A 53 19.32 17.82 -8.71
N LEU A 54 18.27 17.40 -7.99
CA LEU A 54 18.03 15.98 -7.70
C LEU A 54 17.79 15.19 -8.99
N LEU A 55 17.00 15.71 -9.92
CA LEU A 55 16.76 15.07 -11.22
C LEU A 55 18.03 15.00 -12.07
N ALA A 56 18.86 16.04 -12.05
CA ALA A 56 20.15 16.03 -12.75
C ALA A 56 21.09 14.96 -12.19
N LEU A 57 21.15 14.82 -10.86
CA LEU A 57 21.94 13.78 -10.19
C LEU A 57 21.44 12.37 -10.53
N ALA A 58 20.12 12.17 -10.48
CA ALA A 58 19.51 10.90 -10.88
C ALA A 58 19.85 10.54 -12.35
N ASN A 59 19.81 11.53 -13.25
CA ASN A 59 20.12 11.34 -14.67
C ASN A 59 21.54 10.83 -14.93
N VAL A 60 22.52 11.12 -14.06
CA VAL A 60 23.86 10.52 -14.16
C VAL A 60 23.75 9.00 -14.08
N THR A 61 23.03 8.50 -13.08
CA THR A 61 22.87 7.05 -12.86
C THR A 61 21.91 6.37 -13.85
N VAL A 62 21.00 7.13 -14.47
CA VAL A 62 20.20 6.65 -15.62
C VAL A 62 21.09 6.44 -16.84
N LYS A 63 21.99 7.40 -17.14
CA LYS A 63 22.92 7.30 -18.29
C LYS A 63 23.90 6.14 -18.15
N THR A 64 24.31 5.81 -16.93
CA THR A 64 25.16 4.64 -16.65
C THR A 64 24.36 3.35 -16.48
N GLN A 65 23.05 3.35 -16.77
CA GLN A 65 22.16 2.20 -16.70
C GLN A 65 22.11 1.52 -15.31
N TYR A 66 22.36 2.30 -14.25
CA TYR A 66 22.24 1.79 -12.87
C TYR A 66 20.77 1.75 -12.43
N VAL A 67 20.02 2.78 -12.80
CA VAL A 67 18.57 2.89 -12.59
C VAL A 67 17.84 3.23 -13.88
N VAL A 68 16.52 3.01 -13.91
CA VAL A 68 15.64 3.39 -15.01
C VAL A 68 14.41 4.14 -14.51
N GLY A 69 13.88 5.01 -15.38
CA GLY A 69 12.62 5.72 -15.12
C GLY A 69 12.70 6.64 -13.91
N ALA A 70 13.74 7.46 -13.78
CA ALA A 70 13.86 8.43 -12.71
C ALA A 70 12.86 9.59 -12.89
N TYR A 71 12.09 9.92 -11.84
CA TYR A 71 11.17 11.05 -11.84
C TYR A 71 10.93 11.60 -10.42
N SER A 72 10.49 12.85 -10.33
CA SER A 72 10.09 13.50 -9.07
C SER A 72 8.61 13.27 -8.76
N PHE A 73 8.27 13.15 -7.48
CA PHE A 73 6.89 12.98 -7.01
C PHE A 73 6.68 13.71 -5.69
N ALA A 74 5.43 14.06 -5.41
CA ALA A 74 5.06 14.81 -4.21
C ALA A 74 5.19 13.97 -2.93
N VAL A 75 5.81 14.58 -1.93
CA VAL A 75 5.97 14.04 -0.58
C VAL A 75 5.50 15.04 0.47
N GLU A 76 5.10 14.52 1.61
CA GLU A 76 4.97 15.28 2.84
C GLU A 76 6.15 14.95 3.78
N LEU A 77 6.44 15.85 4.71
CA LEU A 77 7.44 15.62 5.74
C LEU A 77 6.75 15.14 7.01
N VAL A 78 7.03 13.90 7.40
CA VAL A 78 6.58 13.33 8.68
C VAL A 78 7.82 13.06 9.52
N ASN A 79 7.96 13.77 10.64
CA ASN A 79 9.15 13.69 11.50
C ASN A 79 10.48 13.94 10.75
N GLY A 80 10.47 14.88 9.80
CA GLY A 80 11.63 15.21 8.97
C GLY A 80 11.97 14.18 7.89
N LYS A 81 11.12 13.17 7.68
CA LYS A 81 11.30 12.11 6.68
C LYS A 81 10.27 12.25 5.57
N ALA A 82 10.68 11.91 4.34
CA ALA A 82 9.79 11.91 3.20
C ALA A 82 8.74 10.80 3.31
N THR A 83 7.48 11.16 3.12
CA THR A 83 6.35 10.22 3.02
C THR A 83 5.60 10.50 1.71
N PRO A 84 5.31 9.49 0.88
CA PRO A 84 4.65 9.69 -0.41
C PRO A 84 3.17 10.06 -0.23
N ILE A 85 2.68 10.99 -1.06
CA ILE A 85 1.27 11.41 -1.07
C ILE A 85 0.47 10.61 -2.12
N GLY A 86 1.07 10.36 -3.28
CA GLY A 86 0.41 9.66 -4.39
C GLY A 86 0.19 8.18 -4.11
N MET A 87 -1.00 7.64 -4.42
CA MET A 87 -1.33 6.23 -4.18
C MET A 87 -0.32 5.27 -4.83
N ARG A 88 0.10 5.55 -6.07
CA ARG A 88 1.11 4.73 -6.77
C ARG A 88 2.42 4.67 -5.98
N GLU A 89 2.91 5.80 -5.50
CA GLU A 89 4.14 5.89 -4.71
C GLU A 89 4.00 5.26 -3.33
N ILE A 90 2.83 5.39 -2.69
CA ILE A 90 2.51 4.72 -1.42
C ILE A 90 2.61 3.20 -1.59
N ILE A 91 1.98 2.65 -2.63
CA ILE A 91 2.03 1.20 -2.92
C ILE A 91 3.48 0.76 -3.17
N ARG A 92 4.24 1.51 -3.97
CA ARG A 92 5.66 1.23 -4.24
C ARG A 92 6.52 1.25 -2.98
N ALA A 93 6.33 2.25 -2.11
CA ALA A 93 7.08 2.38 -0.86
C ALA A 93 6.78 1.25 0.12
N LYS A 94 5.50 0.84 0.19
CA LYS A 94 5.05 -0.29 1.02
C LYS A 94 5.42 -1.65 0.44
N ARG A 95 5.81 -1.72 -0.84
CA ARG A 95 6.09 -2.97 -1.57
C ARG A 95 4.91 -3.94 -1.56
N LEU A 96 3.69 -3.40 -1.62
CA LEU A 96 2.47 -4.18 -1.62
C LEU A 96 1.88 -4.29 -3.02
N PRO A 97 1.10 -5.35 -3.30
CA PRO A 97 0.23 -5.38 -4.47
C PRO A 97 -0.84 -4.29 -4.40
N THR A 98 -1.29 -3.82 -5.56
CA THR A 98 -2.48 -2.94 -5.64
C THR A 98 -3.76 -3.68 -5.26
N ILE A 99 -3.84 -4.96 -5.62
CA ILE A 99 -4.95 -5.86 -5.31
C ILE A 99 -4.37 -7.02 -4.52
N VAL A 100 -4.86 -7.21 -3.30
CA VAL A 100 -4.58 -8.41 -2.52
C VAL A 100 -5.59 -9.48 -2.96
N PRO A 101 -5.16 -10.70 -3.34
CA PRO A 101 -6.07 -11.78 -3.65
C PRO A 101 -7.02 -12.06 -2.48
N ASP A 102 -8.25 -12.44 -2.81
CA ASP A 102 -9.23 -12.89 -1.83
C ASP A 102 -8.65 -14.04 -0.97
N GLY A 103 -8.85 -13.98 0.35
CA GLY A 103 -8.31 -14.94 1.32
C GLY A 103 -6.90 -14.66 1.87
N LEU A 104 -6.17 -13.66 1.38
CA LEU A 104 -4.88 -13.22 1.97
C LEU A 104 -5.00 -11.91 2.77
N THR A 105 -6.17 -11.30 2.77
CA THR A 105 -6.54 -10.24 3.70
C THR A 105 -7.04 -10.89 5.01
N PRO A 106 -6.61 -10.41 6.19
CA PRO A 106 -7.33 -10.77 7.41
C PRO A 106 -8.77 -10.29 7.22
N LYS A 107 -9.72 -11.23 7.27
CA LYS A 107 -11.15 -10.92 7.17
C LYS A 107 -11.48 -9.88 8.25
N PRO A 108 -12.16 -8.78 7.91
CA PRO A 108 -12.57 -7.82 8.91
C PRO A 108 -13.50 -8.50 9.93
N GLU A 109 -13.41 -8.09 11.20
CA GLU A 109 -14.08 -8.79 12.31
C GLU A 109 -15.59 -8.96 12.11
N TRP A 110 -16.24 -8.07 11.35
CA TRP A 110 -17.67 -8.14 11.04
C TRP A 110 -18.04 -9.36 10.19
N GLU A 111 -17.10 -9.90 9.41
CA GLU A 111 -17.37 -11.04 8.55
C GLU A 111 -17.30 -12.37 9.31
N ASN A 112 -16.65 -12.40 10.49
CA ASN A 112 -16.64 -13.56 11.38
C ASN A 112 -17.97 -13.75 12.12
N GLN A 113 -18.83 -12.73 12.15
CA GLN A 113 -20.10 -12.74 12.89
C GLN A 113 -21.20 -13.55 12.20
N PHE A 114 -21.09 -13.80 10.89
CA PHE A 114 -22.09 -14.55 10.12
C PHE A 114 -21.85 -16.07 10.12
N THR A 115 -20.67 -16.53 10.51
CA THR A 115 -20.30 -17.96 10.55
C THR A 115 -20.63 -18.65 11.87
N ALA A 116 -20.58 -17.93 13.00
CA ALA A 116 -20.86 -18.53 14.31
C ALA A 116 -22.37 -18.70 14.58
N ALA A 117 -23.23 -17.83 14.04
CA ALA A 117 -24.66 -17.83 14.35
C ALA A 117 -25.50 -18.82 13.51
N ASN A 118 -24.99 -19.31 12.37
CA ASN A 118 -25.74 -20.17 11.45
C ASN A 118 -25.32 -21.66 11.52
N ALA A 119 -24.28 -22.02 12.27
CA ALA A 119 -23.86 -23.41 12.43
C ALA A 119 -24.74 -24.19 13.42
N ASP A 120 -25.34 -23.50 14.39
CA ASP A 120 -26.16 -24.10 15.47
C ASP A 120 -27.67 -24.13 15.17
N SER A 121 -28.15 -23.41 14.15
CA SER A 121 -29.60 -23.32 13.86
C SER A 121 -30.16 -24.46 13.00
N ASP A 122 -29.32 -25.21 12.31
CA ASP A 122 -29.78 -26.25 11.36
C ASP A 122 -29.88 -27.66 11.95
N ASN A 123 -29.49 -27.88 13.22
CA ASN A 123 -29.46 -29.23 13.80
C ASN A 123 -30.38 -29.47 15.01
N SER A 124 -31.25 -28.52 15.37
CA SER A 124 -32.18 -28.68 16.51
C SER A 124 -33.66 -28.83 16.13
N ALA A 125 -34.01 -28.92 14.84
CA ALA A 125 -35.40 -28.92 14.38
C ALA A 125 -35.90 -30.24 13.76
N SER A 126 -35.16 -31.35 13.85
CA SER A 126 -35.55 -32.61 13.18
C SER A 126 -35.75 -33.84 14.09
N SER A 127 -35.37 -33.83 15.38
CA SER A 127 -35.50 -35.02 16.24
C SER A 127 -36.82 -35.16 16.99
N ASP A 128 -37.56 -34.07 17.23
CA ASP A 128 -38.65 -34.09 18.22
C ASP A 128 -40.05 -34.40 17.64
N ASN A 129 -40.20 -34.40 16.32
CA ASN A 129 -41.49 -34.67 15.66
C ASN A 129 -41.68 -36.11 15.17
N VAL A 130 -40.69 -36.99 15.29
CA VAL A 130 -40.83 -38.41 14.90
C VAL A 130 -41.35 -39.29 16.05
N ALA A 131 -41.11 -38.90 17.32
CA ALA A 131 -41.51 -39.71 18.47
C ALA A 131 -43.00 -39.59 18.85
N LYS A 132 -43.69 -38.48 18.49
CA LYS A 132 -45.10 -38.27 18.87
C LYS A 132 -46.13 -38.76 17.85
N SER A 133 -45.73 -39.15 16.64
CA SER A 133 -46.66 -39.61 15.60
C SER A 133 -46.89 -41.13 15.59
N ASN A 134 -46.05 -41.92 16.28
CA ASN A 134 -46.14 -43.38 16.28
C ASN A 134 -46.88 -43.99 17.50
N GLU A 135 -47.07 -43.24 18.59
CA GLU A 135 -47.83 -43.73 19.76
C GLU A 135 -49.36 -43.57 19.57
N SER A 136 -49.81 -42.65 18.72
CA SER A 136 -51.24 -42.37 18.52
C SER A 136 -51.95 -43.33 17.54
N LYS A 137 -51.21 -44.23 16.84
CA LYS A 137 -51.81 -45.17 15.88
C LYS A 137 -51.90 -46.62 16.37
N ARG A 138 -51.57 -46.90 17.64
CA ARG A 138 -51.63 -48.26 18.20
C ARG A 138 -52.78 -48.53 19.16
N SER A 139 -53.67 -47.57 19.40
CA SER A 139 -54.83 -47.72 20.30
C SER A 139 -56.21 -47.65 19.62
N GLU A 140 -56.28 -47.73 18.28
CA GLU A 140 -57.56 -47.74 17.54
C GLU A 140 -57.84 -49.03 16.76
N ASN A 141 -57.13 -50.13 17.05
CA ASN A 141 -57.48 -51.46 16.53
C ASN A 141 -57.42 -52.51 17.67
N VAL A 142 -58.48 -52.56 18.48
CA VAL A 142 -59.01 -53.77 19.10
C VAL A 142 -60.53 -53.73 18.95
#